data_AF-A0AB72Z5H4-F1
#
_entry.id   AF-A0AB72Z5H4-F1
#
_cell.length_a   1.000
_cell.length_b   1.000
_cell.length_c   1.000
_cell.angle_alpha   90.00
_cell.angle_beta   90.00
_cell.angle_gamma   90.00
#
_symmetry.space_group_name_H-M   'P 1'
#
loop_
_entity.id
_entity.type
_entity.pdbx_description
1 polymer ?
#
loop_
_entity_poly.entity_id
_entity_poly.type
_entity_poly.pdbx_seq_one_letter_code
_entity_poly.pdbx_strand_id
1 'polypeptide(L)'
;MSALPAVNTNYWFYACSALTSVAGMGNLRGVSLMQFTFNACSALTELDMRGLDPSGLTNVSYLFGGCSALKTILMDADWALPKSGLSGMATFYNCKAIVGGNGTTYSSSNYGYAMMRVDTAGAAGYLTAG
;
A
#
# COMPACT_ATOMS: atom_id res chain seq x y z
N MET A 1 -19.80 0.16 23.74
CA MET A 1 -19.35 -0.58 22.53
C MET A 1 -17.86 -0.82 22.69
N SER A 2 -17.45 -2.05 23.00
CA SER A 2 -16.03 -2.41 22.99
C SER A 2 -15.54 -2.34 21.55
N ALA A 3 -14.57 -1.47 21.26
CA ALA A 3 -13.89 -1.49 19.98
C ALA A 3 -13.29 -2.89 19.78
N LEU A 4 -13.46 -3.46 18.58
CA LEU A 4 -12.75 -4.67 18.21
C LEU A 4 -11.24 -4.42 18.36
N PRO A 5 -10.45 -5.43 18.79
CA PRO A 5 -9.00 -5.26 18.87
C PRO A 5 -8.47 -4.93 17.48
N ALA A 6 -7.59 -3.94 17.40
CA ALA A 6 -7.02 -3.50 16.13
C ALA A 6 -6.27 -4.65 15.45
N VAL A 7 -6.49 -4.82 14.16
CA VAL A 7 -5.83 -5.84 13.34
C VAL A 7 -4.42 -5.36 13.00
N ASN A 8 -3.44 -6.19 13.33
CA ASN A 8 -2.03 -5.98 13.00
C ASN A 8 -1.62 -6.93 11.87
N THR A 9 -1.31 -6.37 10.69
CA THR A 9 -0.89 -7.14 9.52
C THR A 9 0.61 -7.06 9.25
N ASN A 10 1.40 -6.62 10.24
CA ASN A 10 2.84 -6.53 10.08
C ASN A 10 3.41 -7.88 9.62
N TYR A 11 4.29 -7.83 8.61
CA TYR A 11 5.03 -8.99 8.09
C TYR A 11 4.22 -10.16 7.50
N TRP A 12 2.89 -10.06 7.31
CA TRP A 12 2.08 -11.22 6.85
C TRP A 12 2.60 -11.92 5.59
N PHE A 13 3.07 -11.16 4.61
CA PHE A 13 3.63 -11.68 3.35
C PHE A 13 5.10 -11.28 3.18
N TYR A 14 5.83 -11.07 4.28
CA TYR A 14 7.23 -10.68 4.20
C TYR A 14 8.06 -11.69 3.40
N ALA A 15 8.78 -11.19 2.39
CA ALA A 15 9.68 -11.93 1.51
C ALA A 15 9.04 -13.13 0.78
N CYS A 16 7.72 -13.12 0.56
CA CYS A 16 7.05 -14.12 -0.26
C CYS A 16 7.45 -13.99 -1.74
N SER A 17 8.56 -14.61 -2.12
CA SER A 17 9.18 -14.48 -3.44
C SER A 17 8.42 -15.14 -4.59
N ALA A 18 7.44 -16.00 -4.28
CA ALA A 18 6.56 -16.64 -5.26
C ALA A 18 5.16 -16.00 -5.35
N LEU A 19 4.85 -15.04 -4.46
CA LEU A 19 3.55 -14.40 -4.42
C LEU A 19 3.41 -13.41 -5.58
N THR A 20 2.46 -13.65 -6.49
CA THR A 20 2.25 -12.83 -7.69
C THR A 20 1.11 -11.82 -7.56
N SER A 21 0.11 -12.14 -6.74
CA SER A 21 -1.07 -11.30 -6.53
C SER A 21 -1.69 -11.51 -5.16
N VAL A 22 -2.29 -10.47 -4.58
CA VAL A 22 -3.12 -10.56 -3.37
C VAL A 22 -4.40 -9.76 -3.56
N ALA A 23 -5.51 -10.28 -3.04
CA ALA A 23 -6.81 -9.63 -3.01
C ALA A 23 -7.49 -9.87 -1.65
N GLY A 24 -8.57 -9.14 -1.38
CA GLY A 24 -9.40 -9.35 -0.19
C GLY A 24 -8.91 -8.65 1.08
N MET A 25 -7.92 -7.74 0.98
CA MET A 25 -7.50 -6.90 2.11
C MET A 25 -8.66 -6.07 2.68
N GLY A 26 -9.64 -5.71 1.84
CA GLY A 26 -10.87 -5.05 2.27
C GLY A 26 -11.77 -5.88 3.19
N ASN A 27 -11.60 -7.20 3.30
CA ASN A 27 -12.38 -8.00 4.25
C ASN A 27 -11.94 -7.79 5.70
N LEU A 28 -10.77 -7.18 5.92
CA LEU A 28 -10.28 -6.84 7.25
C LEU A 28 -11.01 -5.60 7.78
N ARG A 29 -11.21 -5.55 9.11
CA ARG A 29 -11.84 -4.42 9.80
C ARG A 29 -10.91 -3.96 10.93
N GLY A 30 -10.73 -2.65 11.08
CA GLY A 30 -9.90 -2.07 12.14
C GLY A 30 -8.40 -2.33 12.00
N VAL A 31 -7.88 -2.37 10.77
CA VAL A 31 -6.43 -2.49 10.51
C VAL A 31 -5.72 -1.22 10.99
N SER A 32 -4.68 -1.37 11.81
CA SER A 32 -3.94 -0.22 12.36
C SER A 32 -2.45 -0.19 12.02
N LEU A 33 -1.86 -1.36 11.74
CA LEU A 33 -0.44 -1.53 11.47
C LEU A 33 -0.24 -2.42 10.24
N MET A 34 0.51 -1.91 9.26
CA MET A 34 0.84 -2.62 8.02
C MET A 34 2.33 -2.49 7.67
N GLN A 35 3.19 -2.47 8.68
CA GLN A 35 4.63 -2.38 8.45
C GLN A 35 5.14 -3.66 7.82
N PHE A 36 5.95 -3.52 6.77
CA PHE A 36 6.57 -4.63 6.06
C PHE A 36 5.61 -5.70 5.52
N THR A 37 4.30 -5.46 5.45
CA THR A 37 3.30 -6.51 5.14
C THR A 37 3.59 -7.23 3.83
N PHE A 38 4.01 -6.52 2.76
CA PHE A 38 4.39 -7.11 1.48
C PHE A 38 5.89 -6.93 1.18
N ASN A 39 6.70 -6.52 2.16
CA ASN A 39 8.10 -6.18 1.92
C ASN A 39 8.85 -7.37 1.28
N ALA A 40 9.70 -7.07 0.30
CA ALA A 40 10.50 -8.03 -0.46
C ALA A 40 9.71 -9.12 -1.22
N CYS A 41 8.41 -8.92 -1.49
CA CYS A 41 7.67 -9.74 -2.46
C CYS A 41 8.11 -9.41 -3.89
N SER A 42 9.26 -9.93 -4.31
CA SER A 42 9.90 -9.57 -5.59
C SER A 42 9.13 -10.01 -6.83
N ALA A 43 8.22 -10.98 -6.72
CA ALA A 43 7.35 -11.45 -7.79
C ALA A 43 5.93 -10.87 -7.78
N LEU A 44 5.57 -10.08 -6.75
CA LEU A 44 4.23 -9.50 -6.64
C LEU A 44 4.04 -8.47 -7.74
N THR A 45 3.08 -8.68 -8.64
CA THR A 45 2.81 -7.80 -9.78
C THR A 45 1.58 -6.93 -9.59
N GLU A 46 0.57 -7.44 -8.89
CA GLU A 46 -0.71 -6.76 -8.68
C GLU A 46 -1.18 -6.93 -7.24
N LEU A 47 -1.78 -5.88 -6.69
CA LEU A 47 -2.38 -5.92 -5.37
C LEU A 47 -3.76 -5.25 -5.40
N ASP A 48 -4.79 -5.98 -5.02
CA ASP A 48 -6.14 -5.47 -4.86
C ASP A 48 -6.46 -5.20 -3.38
N MET A 49 -6.54 -3.92 -3.03
CA MET A 49 -6.81 -3.45 -1.67
C MET A 49 -8.17 -2.74 -1.55
N ARG A 50 -9.04 -2.84 -2.55
CA ARG A 50 -10.39 -2.24 -2.53
C ARG A 50 -11.17 -2.65 -1.28
N GLY A 51 -11.92 -1.71 -0.72
CA GLY A 51 -12.68 -1.87 0.52
C GLY A 51 -11.87 -1.80 1.82
N LEU A 52 -10.54 -1.64 1.78
CA LEU A 52 -9.72 -1.46 2.97
C LEU A 52 -9.97 -0.07 3.58
N ASP A 53 -10.54 -0.04 4.78
CA ASP A 53 -10.70 1.20 5.56
C ASP A 53 -9.34 1.70 6.08
N PRO A 54 -8.84 2.86 5.60
CA PRO A 54 -7.55 3.38 6.02
C PRO A 54 -7.60 4.17 7.33
N SER A 55 -8.78 4.45 7.87
CA SER A 55 -8.97 5.41 8.97
C SER A 55 -8.21 5.05 10.25
N GLY A 56 -7.95 3.75 10.46
CA GLY A 56 -7.20 3.23 11.61
C GLY A 56 -5.69 3.16 11.42
N LEU A 57 -5.17 3.41 10.20
CA LEU A 57 -3.75 3.20 9.89
C LEU A 57 -2.85 4.22 10.59
N THR A 58 -1.84 3.70 11.30
CA THR A 58 -0.84 4.53 11.99
C THR A 58 0.57 4.31 11.47
N ASN A 59 0.82 3.17 10.80
CA ASN A 59 2.14 2.88 10.24
C ASN A 59 2.08 1.99 8.99
N VAL A 60 2.62 2.51 7.88
CA VAL A 60 2.77 1.84 6.58
C VAL A 60 4.23 1.79 6.12
N SER A 61 5.18 1.87 7.07
CA SER A 61 6.61 1.86 6.75
C SER A 61 7.01 0.55 6.08
N TYR A 62 7.78 0.67 4.99
CA TYR A 62 8.22 -0.46 4.17
C TYR A 62 7.11 -1.38 3.65
N LEU A 63 5.84 -0.96 3.67
CA LEU A 63 4.68 -1.77 3.32
C LEU A 63 4.88 -2.54 1.99
N PHE A 64 5.40 -1.87 0.95
CA PHE A 64 5.72 -2.47 -0.34
C PHE A 64 7.22 -2.49 -0.64
N GLY A 65 8.07 -2.14 0.32
CA GLY A 65 9.51 -1.99 0.07
C GLY A 65 10.11 -3.26 -0.57
N GLY A 66 10.88 -3.12 -1.64
CA GLY A 66 11.48 -4.25 -2.35
C GLY A 66 10.55 -5.06 -3.25
N CYS A 67 9.27 -4.68 -3.41
CA CYS A 67 8.37 -5.28 -4.42
C CYS A 67 8.74 -4.79 -5.83
N SER A 68 9.88 -5.24 -6.35
CA SER A 68 10.46 -4.72 -7.60
C SER A 68 9.60 -4.99 -8.84
N ALA A 69 8.72 -6.00 -8.80
CA ALA A 69 7.81 -6.35 -9.88
C ALA A 69 6.40 -5.75 -9.74
N LEU A 70 6.10 -5.04 -8.64
CA LEU A 70 4.75 -4.52 -8.37
C LEU A 70 4.42 -3.41 -9.35
N LYS A 71 3.42 -3.64 -10.20
CA LYS A 71 3.00 -2.72 -11.25
C LYS A 71 1.80 -1.89 -10.84
N THR A 72 0.83 -2.52 -10.18
CA THR A 72 -0.47 -1.92 -9.92
C THR A 72 -0.95 -2.23 -8.51
N ILE A 73 -1.46 -1.20 -7.83
CA ILE A 73 -2.21 -1.32 -6.58
C ILE A 73 -3.61 -0.72 -6.83
N LEU A 74 -4.65 -1.55 -6.71
CA LEU A 74 -6.04 -1.15 -6.87
C LEU A 74 -6.64 -0.73 -5.53
N MET A 75 -7.34 0.41 -5.53
CA MET A 75 -7.98 1.02 -4.36
C MET A 75 -9.31 1.67 -4.77
N ASP A 76 -10.17 1.93 -3.79
CA ASP A 76 -11.40 2.68 -4.02
C ASP A 76 -11.08 4.12 -4.47
N ALA A 77 -11.95 4.72 -5.29
CA ALA A 77 -11.69 6.02 -5.92
C ALA A 77 -11.55 7.18 -4.92
N ASP A 78 -12.23 7.09 -3.77
CA ASP A 78 -12.20 8.05 -2.67
C ASP A 78 -11.23 7.66 -1.55
N TRP A 79 -10.43 6.60 -1.75
CA TRP A 79 -9.50 6.11 -0.74
C TRP A 79 -8.43 7.17 -0.41
N ALA A 80 -8.29 7.46 0.89
CA ALA A 80 -7.33 8.43 1.38
C ALA A 80 -6.77 8.03 2.75
N LEU A 81 -5.47 8.20 2.94
CA LEU A 81 -4.79 8.01 4.22
C LEU A 81 -5.33 8.93 5.32
N PRO A 82 -5.18 8.55 6.61
CA PRO A 82 -5.48 9.43 7.74
C PRO A 82 -4.72 10.75 7.65
N LYS A 83 -5.38 11.85 8.04
CA LYS A 83 -4.84 13.21 7.97
C LYS A 83 -3.69 13.47 8.97
N SER A 84 -3.57 12.66 10.02
CA SER A 84 -2.55 12.77 11.06
C SER A 84 -2.28 11.42 11.71
N GLY A 85 -1.17 11.31 12.46
CA GLY A 85 -0.81 10.10 13.21
C GLY A 85 -0.25 8.95 12.37
N LEU A 86 -0.09 9.15 11.06
CA LEU A 86 0.52 8.18 10.15
C LEU A 86 2.03 8.37 10.03
N SER A 87 2.76 7.27 10.08
CA SER A 87 4.16 7.16 9.69
C SER A 87 4.31 6.18 8.52
N GLY A 88 5.30 6.39 7.65
CA GLY A 88 5.44 5.54 6.46
C GLY A 88 6.72 5.80 5.68
N MET A 89 7.85 5.68 6.36
CA MET A 89 9.15 5.75 5.71
C MET A 89 9.28 4.57 4.72
N ALA A 90 9.92 4.82 3.58
CA ALA A 90 10.28 3.76 2.64
C ALA A 90 9.12 2.90 2.12
N THR A 91 7.88 3.40 2.17
CA THR A 91 6.64 2.66 1.80
C THR A 91 6.77 1.95 0.45
N PHE A 92 7.33 2.62 -0.56
CA PHE A 92 7.55 2.10 -1.92
C PHE A 92 9.03 1.96 -2.27
N TYR A 93 9.92 1.85 -1.29
CA TYR A 93 11.35 1.74 -1.56
C TYR A 93 11.64 0.61 -2.55
N ASN A 94 12.38 0.89 -3.63
CA ASN A 94 12.72 -0.08 -4.68
C ASN A 94 11.52 -0.75 -5.40
N CYS A 95 10.32 -0.14 -5.38
CA CYS A 95 9.17 -0.55 -6.20
C CYS A 95 9.32 -0.09 -7.66
N LYS A 96 10.36 -0.54 -8.34
CA LYS A 96 10.80 0.03 -9.63
C LYS A 96 9.80 -0.13 -10.78
N ALA A 97 8.87 -1.08 -10.69
CA ALA A 97 7.87 -1.34 -11.72
C ALA A 97 6.52 -0.62 -11.50
N ILE A 98 6.34 0.08 -10.36
CA ILE A 98 5.03 0.66 -10.02
C ILE A 98 4.68 1.82 -10.96
N VAL A 99 3.44 1.81 -11.43
CA VAL A 99 2.85 2.89 -12.23
C VAL A 99 1.48 3.22 -11.63
N GLY A 100 1.29 4.47 -11.24
CA GLY A 100 -0.01 4.97 -10.78
C GLY A 100 -1.05 4.98 -11.91
N GLY A 101 -2.33 5.07 -11.55
CA GLY A 101 -3.45 5.01 -12.50
C GLY A 101 -3.43 6.10 -13.57
N ASN A 102 -2.71 7.20 -13.36
CA ASN A 102 -2.52 8.30 -14.30
C ASN A 102 -1.09 8.34 -14.87
N GLY A 103 -0.34 7.24 -14.77
CA GLY A 103 0.97 7.08 -15.39
C GLY A 103 2.15 7.55 -14.54
N THR A 104 1.95 7.92 -13.27
CA THR A 104 3.05 8.30 -12.38
C THR A 104 3.98 7.09 -12.15
N THR A 105 5.22 7.15 -12.62
CA THR A 105 6.22 6.08 -12.48
C THR A 105 7.05 6.24 -11.21
N TYR A 106 7.61 5.13 -10.72
CA TYR A 106 8.55 5.12 -9.60
C TYR A 106 9.63 6.23 -9.65
N SER A 107 9.88 6.85 -8.51
CA SER A 107 11.01 7.76 -8.30
C SER A 107 11.77 7.42 -7.01
N SER A 108 13.10 7.37 -7.10
CA SER A 108 14.00 7.20 -5.94
C SER A 108 14.03 8.43 -5.02
N SER A 109 13.39 9.54 -5.37
CA SER A 109 13.20 10.69 -4.49
C SER A 109 11.82 10.70 -3.83
N ASN A 110 10.83 10.01 -4.42
CA ASN A 110 9.44 10.00 -3.97
C ASN A 110 8.95 8.56 -3.79
N TYR A 111 9.31 7.96 -2.65
CA TYR A 111 8.94 6.57 -2.32
C TYR A 111 8.36 6.42 -0.90
N GLY A 112 8.11 7.53 -0.20
CA GLY A 112 7.43 7.54 1.09
C GLY A 112 5.91 7.40 0.97
N TYR A 113 5.21 7.38 2.11
CA TYR A 113 3.75 7.24 2.16
C TYR A 113 2.99 8.38 1.47
N ALA A 114 3.61 9.54 1.24
CA ALA A 114 2.99 10.64 0.51
C ALA A 114 2.58 10.26 -0.93
N MET A 115 3.21 9.23 -1.51
CA MET A 115 2.82 8.68 -2.81
C MET A 115 1.73 7.60 -2.72
N MET A 116 1.38 7.16 -1.52
CA MET A 116 0.27 6.22 -1.27
C MET A 116 -1.05 6.99 -1.30
N ARG A 117 -1.40 7.47 -2.49
CA ARG A 117 -2.65 8.17 -2.81
C ARG A 117 -3.07 7.82 -4.23
N VAL A 118 -4.35 7.96 -4.52
CA VAL A 118 -4.89 7.78 -5.87
C VAL A 118 -4.16 8.73 -6.82
N ASP A 119 -3.64 8.18 -7.91
CA ASP A 119 -2.94 8.92 -8.94
C ASP A 119 -3.94 9.65 -9.84
N THR A 120 -3.79 10.96 -9.98
CA THR A 120 -4.69 11.80 -10.78
C THR A 120 -3.89 12.84 -11.55
N ALA A 121 -4.50 13.49 -12.54
CA ALA A 121 -3.85 14.55 -13.33
C ALA A 121 -3.33 15.73 -12.49
N GLY A 122 -3.92 16.00 -11.32
CA GLY A 122 -3.51 17.08 -10.42
C GLY A 122 -2.64 16.65 -9.24
N ALA A 123 -2.50 15.34 -8.99
CA ALA A 123 -1.77 14.82 -7.85
C ALA A 123 -1.14 13.46 -8.17
N ALA A 124 0.18 13.45 -8.32
CA ALA A 124 0.96 12.25 -8.57
C ALA A 124 0.86 11.25 -7.40
N GLY A 125 0.45 10.02 -7.67
CA GLY A 125 0.34 8.93 -6.70
C GLY A 125 0.71 7.59 -7.33
N TYR A 126 0.77 6.53 -6.52
CA TYR A 126 1.05 5.18 -7.02
C TYR A 126 -0.16 4.24 -6.96
N LEU A 127 -1.32 4.73 -6.51
CA LEU A 127 -2.54 3.93 -6.44
C LEU A 127 -3.40 4.15 -7.70
N THR A 128 -4.05 3.09 -8.14
CA THR A 128 -5.00 3.11 -9.27
C THR A 128 -6.41 2.96 -8.72
N ALA A 129 -7.31 3.87 -9.08
CA ALA A 129 -8.72 3.75 -8.76
C ALA A 129 -9.39 2.70 -9.65
N GLY A 130 -10.19 1.79 -9.08
CA GLY A 130 -10.93 0.77 -9.81
C GLY A 130 -11.85 -0.07 -8.96
#